data_AF-A0A524IJC4-F1
#
_entry.id   AF-A0A524IJC4-F1
#
_cell.length_a   1.000
_cell.length_b   1.000
_cell.length_c   1.000
_cell.angle_alpha   90.00
_cell.angle_beta   90.00
_cell.angle_gamma   90.00
#
_symmetry.space_group_name_H-M   'P 1'
#
loop_
_entity.id
_entity.type
_entity.pdbx_description
1 polymer ?
#
loop_
_entity_poly.entity_id
_entity_poly.type
_entity_poly.pdbx_seq_one_letter_code
_entity_poly.pdbx_strand_id
1 'polypeptide(L)'
;MIVYYRLSGLIANVALALNLIGLLGALSGLNATLTLPGIAGIILTIGMGVDSNVLIFERIREELRAGRPVRLAVDAGFEKAFLTIVDAHVTTLITGLALFLFGTGPIKGFAVTLCLGIAINLFTAFVGTKVVFDFMNRRKLETLSI
;
A
#
# COMPACT_ATOMS: atom_id res chain seq x y z
N MET A 1 3.53 -13.23 3.22
CA MET A 1 4.43 -12.29 3.92
C MET A 1 5.14 -12.92 5.12
N ILE A 2 4.43 -13.48 6.11
CA ILE A 2 5.03 -14.02 7.35
C ILE A 2 6.10 -15.11 7.11
N VAL A 3 5.90 -16.02 6.16
CA VAL A 3 6.85 -17.13 5.91
C VAL A 3 8.16 -16.63 5.29
N TYR A 4 8.10 -15.57 4.47
CA TYR A 4 9.27 -15.07 3.72
C TYR A 4 9.98 -13.90 4.43
N TYR A 5 9.23 -13.04 5.15
CA TYR A 5 9.71 -11.80 5.78
C TYR A 5 9.54 -11.75 7.30
N ARG A 6 9.18 -12.87 7.95
CA ARG A 6 9.04 -13.02 9.41
C ARG A 6 8.28 -11.86 10.10
N LEU A 7 8.93 -11.10 10.99
CA LEU A 7 8.32 -10.03 11.80
C LEU A 7 7.88 -8.82 10.95
N SER A 8 8.65 -8.43 9.94
CA SER A 8 8.27 -7.38 8.99
C SER A 8 7.03 -7.78 8.17
N GLY A 9 6.89 -9.09 7.89
CA GLY A 9 5.70 -9.64 7.26
C GLY A 9 4.43 -9.61 8.13
N LEU A 10 4.56 -9.60 9.46
CA LEU A 10 3.44 -9.45 10.39
C LEU A 10 2.91 -8.01 10.39
N ILE A 11 3.82 -7.03 10.40
CA ILE A 11 3.49 -5.60 10.36
C ILE A 11 2.77 -5.26 9.04
N ALA A 12 3.27 -5.77 7.91
CA ALA A 12 2.62 -5.62 6.60
C ALA A 12 1.19 -6.20 6.58
N ASN A 13 0.98 -7.38 7.19
CA ASN A 13 -0.34 -8.00 7.27
C ASN A 13 -1.32 -7.18 8.14
N VAL A 14 -0.85 -6.60 9.25
CA VAL A 14 -1.69 -5.71 10.09
C VAL A 14 -2.06 -4.43 9.34
N ALA A 15 -1.11 -3.84 8.60
CA ALA A 15 -1.37 -2.68 7.76
C ALA A 15 -2.40 -2.98 6.66
N LEU A 16 -2.30 -4.15 6.01
CA LEU A 16 -3.29 -4.65 5.05
C LEU A 16 -4.67 -4.85 5.67
N ALA A 17 -4.74 -5.42 6.87
CA ALA A 17 -6.02 -5.60 7.59
C ALA A 17 -6.68 -4.25 7.92
N LEU A 18 -5.89 -3.27 8.39
CA LEU A 18 -6.38 -1.92 8.66
C LEU A 18 -6.83 -1.21 7.38
N ASN A 19 -6.12 -1.39 6.26
CA ASN A 19 -6.53 -0.88 4.96
C ASN A 19 -7.90 -1.44 4.55
N LEU A 20 -8.09 -2.75 4.72
CA LEU A 20 -9.35 -3.42 4.39
C LEU A 20 -10.52 -2.91 5.26
N ILE A 21 -10.29 -2.75 6.56
CA ILE A 21 -11.30 -2.21 7.49
C ILE A 21 -11.65 -0.77 7.10
N GLY A 22 -10.64 0.06 6.79
CA GLY A 22 -10.83 1.44 6.34
C GLY A 22 -11.63 1.50 5.03
N LEU A 23 -11.33 0.63 4.07
CA LEU A 23 -12.06 0.53 2.81
C LEU A 23 -13.54 0.21 3.05
N LEU A 24 -13.83 -0.83 3.84
CA LEU A 24 -15.20 -1.23 4.15
C LEU A 24 -15.95 -0.14 4.92
N GLY A 25 -15.29 0.52 5.86
CA GLY A 25 -15.84 1.66 6.60
C GLY A 25 -16.16 2.85 5.69
N ALA A 26 -15.29 3.17 4.74
CA ALA A 26 -15.51 4.25 3.78
C ALA A 26 -16.63 3.93 2.79
N LEU A 27 -16.71 2.69 2.29
CA LEU A 27 -17.82 2.24 1.44
C LEU A 27 -19.16 2.34 2.17
N SER A 28 -19.20 1.90 3.43
CA SER A 28 -20.40 2.00 4.26
C SER A 28 -20.75 3.46 4.57
N GLY A 29 -19.78 4.32 4.86
CA GLY A 29 -20.02 5.74 5.16
C GLY A 29 -20.51 6.54 3.96
N LEU A 30 -20.13 6.13 2.74
CA LEU A 30 -20.56 6.76 1.49
C LEU A 30 -21.84 6.14 0.91
N ASN A 31 -22.45 5.15 1.58
CA ASN A 31 -23.56 4.35 1.06
C ASN A 31 -23.29 3.81 -0.36
N ALA A 32 -22.03 3.47 -0.64
CA ALA A 32 -21.63 2.96 -1.94
C ALA A 32 -22.17 1.54 -2.15
N THR A 33 -22.74 1.28 -3.32
CA THR A 33 -23.31 -0.03 -3.63
C THR A 33 -22.17 -1.04 -3.86
N LEU A 34 -22.10 -2.07 -3.03
CA LEU A 34 -21.14 -3.15 -3.21
C LEU A 34 -21.65 -4.10 -4.30
N THR A 35 -21.12 -3.92 -5.52
CA THR A 35 -21.43 -4.77 -6.67
C THR A 35 -20.44 -5.94 -6.79
N LEU A 36 -20.76 -6.94 -7.61
CA LEU A 36 -19.83 -8.04 -7.89
C LEU A 36 -18.48 -7.54 -8.46
N PRO A 37 -18.45 -6.58 -9.42
CA PRO A 37 -17.20 -5.92 -9.79
C PRO A 37 -16.57 -5.13 -8.64
N GLY A 38 -17.36 -4.51 -7.77
CA GLY A 38 -16.85 -3.86 -6.55
C GLY A 38 -15.98 -4.80 -5.70
N ILE A 39 -16.43 -6.04 -5.48
CA ILE A 39 -15.65 -7.06 -4.76
C ILE A 39 -14.33 -7.37 -5.48
N ALA A 40 -14.32 -7.42 -6.81
CA ALA A 40 -13.07 -7.57 -7.58
C ALA A 40 -12.10 -6.39 -7.34
N GLY A 41 -12.63 -5.18 -7.15
CA GLY A 41 -11.86 -3.99 -6.76
C GLY A 41 -11.20 -4.13 -5.39
N ILE A 42 -11.91 -4.75 -4.43
CA ILE A 42 -11.34 -5.07 -3.10
C ILE A 42 -10.18 -6.05 -3.24
N ILE A 43 -10.37 -7.14 -3.98
CA ILE A 43 -9.34 -8.17 -4.19
C ILE A 43 -8.11 -7.56 -4.88
N LEU A 44 -8.31 -6.71 -5.89
CA LEU A 44 -7.23 -6.00 -6.57
C LEU A 44 -6.47 -5.07 -5.61
N THR A 45 -7.19 -4.34 -4.75
CA THR A 45 -6.58 -3.48 -3.72
C THR A 45 -5.70 -4.27 -2.75
N ILE A 46 -6.15 -5.47 -2.32
CA ILE A 46 -5.34 -6.37 -1.49
C ILE A 46 -4.06 -6.78 -2.23
N GLY A 47 -4.18 -7.19 -3.49
CA GLY A 47 -3.03 -7.60 -4.31
C GLY A 47 -1.99 -6.48 -4.46
N MET A 48 -2.43 -5.27 -4.79
CA MET A 48 -1.55 -4.10 -4.90
C MET A 48 -0.93 -3.69 -3.55
N GLY A 49 -1.65 -3.89 -2.45
CA GLY A 49 -1.12 -3.68 -1.10
C GLY A 49 0.00 -4.67 -0.74
N VAL A 50 -0.16 -5.95 -1.13
CA VAL A 50 0.90 -6.95 -0.97
C VAL A 50 2.11 -6.61 -1.85
N ASP A 51 1.87 -6.28 -3.13
CA ASP A 51 2.90 -5.92 -4.10
C ASP A 51 3.77 -4.74 -3.62
N SER A 52 3.13 -3.65 -3.16
CA SER A 52 3.81 -2.48 -2.62
C SER A 52 4.75 -2.84 -1.46
N ASN A 53 4.32 -3.74 -0.57
CA ASN A 53 5.15 -4.19 0.56
C ASN A 53 6.34 -5.05 0.10
N VAL A 54 6.15 -5.94 -0.88
CA VAL A 54 7.26 -6.74 -1.44
C VAL A 54 8.30 -5.84 -2.08
N LEU A 55 7.86 -4.84 -2.86
CA LEU A 55 8.75 -3.92 -3.55
C LEU A 55 9.65 -3.14 -2.59
N ILE A 56 9.10 -2.66 -1.46
CA ILE A 56 9.89 -2.00 -0.41
C ILE A 56 10.97 -2.96 0.11
N PHE A 57 10.61 -4.19 0.47
CA PHE A 57 11.56 -5.14 1.04
C PHE A 57 12.67 -5.54 0.06
N GLU A 58 12.33 -5.78 -1.21
CA GLU A 58 13.34 -6.09 -2.22
C GLU A 58 14.25 -4.89 -2.50
N ARG A 59 13.73 -3.65 -2.51
CA ARG A 59 14.58 -2.48 -2.71
C ARG A 59 15.54 -2.24 -1.55
N ILE A 60 15.10 -2.47 -0.30
CA ILE A 60 15.99 -2.46 0.86
C ILE A 60 17.06 -3.55 0.73
N ARG A 61 16.68 -4.76 0.29
CA ARG A 61 17.61 -5.87 0.08
C ARG A 61 18.66 -5.58 -0.98
N GLU A 62 18.30 -4.89 -2.05
CA GLU A 62 19.26 -4.42 -3.07
C GLU A 62 20.27 -3.41 -2.49
N GLU A 63 19.82 -2.44 -1.70
CA GLU A 63 20.71 -1.45 -1.07
C GLU A 63 21.64 -2.09 -0.02
N LEU A 64 21.16 -3.12 0.69
CA LEU A 64 21.99 -3.92 1.59
C LEU A 64 23.05 -4.73 0.84
N ARG A 65 22.69 -5.34 -0.30
CA ARG A 65 23.64 -6.07 -1.17
C ARG A 65 24.67 -5.14 -1.81
N ALA A 66 24.33 -3.87 -2.01
CA ALA A 66 25.27 -2.84 -2.45
C ALA A 66 26.27 -2.41 -1.35
N GLY A 67 26.25 -3.04 -0.17
CA GLY A 67 27.21 -2.81 0.92
C GLY A 67 26.91 -1.58 1.78
N ARG A 68 25.72 -0.98 1.66
CA ARG A 68 25.34 0.17 2.49
C ARG A 68 25.01 -0.29 3.92
N PRO A 69 25.34 0.54 4.93
CA PRO A 69 24.96 0.23 6.30
C PRO A 69 23.43 0.20 6.44
N VAL A 70 22.93 -0.70 7.28
CA VAL A 70 21.51 -1.09 7.36
C VAL A 70 20.56 0.10 7.41
N ARG A 71 20.88 1.12 8.20
CA ARG A 71 20.05 2.31 8.36
C ARG A 71 19.93 3.13 7.07
N LEU A 72 21.04 3.37 6.37
CA LEU A 72 21.05 4.07 5.08
C LEU A 72 20.42 3.24 3.96
N ALA A 73 20.55 1.92 4.02
CA ALA A 73 19.92 1.02 3.05
C ALA A 73 18.39 1.03 3.16
N VAL A 74 17.87 1.15 4.39
CA VAL A 74 16.43 1.24 4.65
C VAL A 74 15.89 2.58 4.20
N ASP A 75 16.55 3.67 4.57
CA ASP A 75 16.17 5.03 4.15
C ASP A 75 16.15 5.16 2.62
N ALA A 76 17.22 4.73 1.95
CA ALA A 76 17.30 4.75 0.50
C ALA A 76 16.30 3.78 -0.16
N GLY A 77 16.08 2.61 0.44
CA GLY A 77 15.14 1.61 -0.06
C GLY A 77 13.70 2.12 -0.02
N PHE A 78 13.30 2.73 1.09
CA PHE A 78 11.98 3.36 1.24
C PHE A 78 11.80 4.53 0.29
N GLU A 79 12.76 5.45 0.18
CA GLU A 79 12.64 6.62 -0.69
C GLU A 79 12.46 6.21 -2.17
N LYS A 80 13.26 5.24 -2.63
CA LYS A 80 13.17 4.73 -4.01
C LYS A 80 11.88 3.95 -4.25
N ALA A 81 11.51 3.04 -3.35
CA ALA A 81 10.29 2.25 -3.49
C ALA A 81 9.04 3.15 -3.43
N PHE A 82 9.06 4.18 -2.59
CA PHE A 82 7.94 5.11 -2.43
C PHE A 82 7.59 5.82 -3.73
N LEU A 83 8.57 6.37 -4.45
CA LEU A 83 8.32 7.02 -5.74
C LEU A 83 7.67 6.06 -6.74
N THR A 84 8.18 4.83 -6.83
CA THR A 84 7.61 3.80 -7.73
C THR A 84 6.20 3.38 -7.33
N ILE A 85 5.93 3.24 -6.02
CA ILE A 85 4.60 2.88 -5.50
C ILE A 85 3.59 4.00 -5.78
N VAL A 86 3.98 5.25 -5.54
CA VAL A 86 3.10 6.40 -5.83
C VAL A 86 2.78 6.46 -7.31
N ASP A 87 3.76 6.31 -8.20
CA ASP A 87 3.54 6.33 -9.65
C ASP A 87 2.59 5.21 -10.11
N ALA A 88 2.78 3.98 -9.62
CA ALA A 88 1.91 2.84 -9.92
C ALA A 88 0.46 3.05 -9.42
N HIS A 89 0.28 3.63 -8.23
CA HIS A 89 -1.06 3.93 -7.70
C HIS A 89 -1.72 5.11 -8.41
N VAL A 90 -0.96 6.15 -8.78
CA VAL A 90 -1.49 7.31 -9.50
C VAL A 90 -1.97 6.91 -10.89
N THR A 91 -1.20 6.12 -11.63
CA THR A 91 -1.62 5.60 -12.94
C THR A 91 -2.90 4.76 -12.83
N THR A 92 -2.99 3.91 -11.82
CA THR A 92 -4.19 3.11 -11.53
C THR A 92 -5.38 3.99 -11.14
N LEU A 93 -5.16 5.08 -10.40
CA LEU A 93 -6.20 6.04 -10.03
C LEU A 93 -6.75 6.77 -11.26
N ILE A 94 -5.90 7.12 -12.23
CA ILE A 94 -6.32 7.70 -13.51
C ILE A 94 -7.24 6.74 -14.25
N THR A 95 -6.88 5.45 -14.32
CA THR A 95 -7.75 4.42 -14.90
C THR A 95 -9.06 4.28 -14.13
N GLY A 96 -9.02 4.28 -12.79
CA GLY A 96 -10.20 4.24 -11.94
C GLY A 96 -11.14 5.42 -12.19
N LEU A 97 -10.60 6.63 -12.33
CA LEU A 97 -11.37 7.83 -12.67
C LEU A 97 -12.02 7.74 -14.05
N ALA A 98 -11.29 7.24 -15.05
CA ALA A 98 -11.86 6.99 -16.37
C ALA A 98 -13.01 5.97 -16.30
N LEU A 99 -12.85 4.88 -15.55
CA LEU A 99 -13.91 3.88 -15.33
C LEU A 99 -15.10 4.45 -14.56
N PHE A 100 -14.89 5.40 -13.65
CA PHE A 100 -15.98 6.06 -12.94
C PHE A 100 -16.80 6.97 -13.86
N LEU A 101 -16.13 7.75 -14.72
CA LEU A 101 -16.76 8.69 -15.64
C LEU A 101 -17.46 7.99 -16.80
N PHE A 102 -16.79 7.01 -17.43
CA PHE A 102 -17.26 6.35 -18.64
C PHE A 102 -17.88 4.96 -18.40
N GLY A 103 -17.67 4.35 -17.23
CA GLY A 103 -18.21 3.04 -16.91
C GLY A 103 -19.72 3.07 -16.66
N THR A 104 -20.37 1.92 -16.85
CA THR A 104 -21.83 1.76 -16.67
C THR A 104 -22.15 0.81 -15.52
N GLY A 105 -23.26 1.09 -14.82
CA GLY A 105 -23.85 0.26 -13.77
C GLY A 105 -22.81 -0.40 -12.82
N PRO A 106 -22.57 -1.72 -12.91
CA PRO A 106 -21.62 -2.43 -12.04
C PRO A 106 -20.17 -1.94 -12.10
N ILE A 107 -19.71 -1.42 -13.25
CA ILE A 107 -18.33 -0.95 -13.46
C ILE A 107 -18.05 0.31 -12.64
N LYS A 108 -19.07 1.16 -12.44
CA LYS A 108 -18.95 2.32 -11.52
C LYS A 108 -18.70 1.87 -10.09
N GLY A 109 -19.34 0.79 -9.65
CA GLY A 109 -19.09 0.17 -8.34
C GLY A 109 -17.63 -0.27 -8.18
N PHE A 110 -17.06 -0.93 -9.19
CA PHE A 110 -15.63 -1.28 -9.24
C PHE A 110 -14.73 -0.05 -9.16
N ALA A 111 -15.01 0.98 -9.97
CA ALA A 111 -14.23 2.21 -9.99
C ALA A 111 -14.23 2.93 -8.63
N VAL A 112 -15.38 2.98 -7.94
CA VAL A 112 -15.50 3.58 -6.61
C VAL A 112 -14.67 2.79 -5.59
N THR A 113 -14.79 1.46 -5.56
CA THR A 113 -13.97 0.62 -4.67
C THR A 113 -12.47 0.76 -4.94
N LEU A 114 -12.08 0.83 -6.22
CA LEU A 114 -10.67 0.95 -6.61
C LEU A 114 -10.10 2.31 -6.20
N CYS A 115 -10.81 3.40 -6.52
CA CYS A 115 -10.37 4.75 -6.18
C CYS A 115 -10.31 4.95 -4.66
N LEU A 116 -11.31 4.48 -3.90
CA LEU A 116 -11.28 4.53 -2.43
C LEU A 116 -10.15 3.68 -1.86
N GLY A 117 -9.95 2.47 -2.38
CA GLY A 117 -8.88 1.57 -1.93
C GLY A 117 -7.51 2.16 -2.12
N ILE A 118 -7.25 2.74 -3.30
CA ILE A 118 -6.00 3.42 -3.61
C ILE A 118 -5.84 4.69 -2.77
N ALA A 119 -6.88 5.52 -2.63
CA ALA A 119 -6.82 6.74 -1.84
C ALA A 119 -6.51 6.45 -0.36
N ILE A 120 -7.17 5.45 0.22
CA ILE A 120 -6.90 5.00 1.59
C ILE A 120 -5.50 4.41 1.66
N ASN A 121 -5.08 3.57 0.71
CA ASN A 121 -3.76 2.96 0.73
C ASN A 121 -2.63 4.00 0.59
N LEU A 122 -2.77 4.96 -0.33
CA LEU A 122 -1.87 6.10 -0.44
C LEU A 122 -1.89 6.94 0.83
N PHE A 123 -3.04 7.19 1.45
CA PHE A 123 -3.08 7.91 2.72
C PHE A 123 -2.37 7.16 3.84
N THR A 124 -2.64 5.87 4.02
CA THR A 124 -1.98 5.02 5.03
C THR A 124 -0.49 4.87 4.75
N ALA A 125 -0.07 4.79 3.48
CA ALA A 125 1.33 4.76 3.08
C ALA A 125 1.99 6.14 3.26
N PHE A 126 1.35 7.24 2.89
CA PHE A 126 1.91 8.60 2.97
C PHE A 126 2.02 9.09 4.41
N VAL A 127 0.97 8.90 5.21
CA VAL A 127 0.92 9.32 6.61
C VAL A 127 1.57 8.28 7.53
N GLY A 128 1.30 7.00 7.31
CA GLY A 128 1.87 5.92 8.12
C GLY A 128 3.38 5.81 7.95
N THR A 129 3.91 5.92 6.73
CA THR A 129 5.37 5.84 6.52
C THR A 129 6.06 7.08 7.06
N LYS A 130 5.50 8.29 6.94
CA LYS A 130 6.06 9.50 7.58
C LYS A 130 6.09 9.38 9.10
N VAL A 131 5.02 8.90 9.72
CA VAL A 131 4.94 8.75 11.19
C VAL A 131 5.89 7.66 11.68
N VAL A 132 6.00 6.54 10.96
CA VAL A 132 6.96 5.47 11.30
C VAL A 132 8.39 5.95 11.11
N PHE A 133 8.69 6.74 10.06
CA PHE A 133 10.01 7.34 9.87
C PHE A 133 10.37 8.35 10.96
N ASP A 134 9.45 9.25 11.31
CA ASP A 134 9.67 10.22 12.40
C ASP A 134 9.85 9.53 13.75
N PHE A 135 9.13 8.44 13.99
CA PHE A 135 9.24 7.65 15.22
C PHE A 135 10.53 6.81 15.27
N MET A 136 10.98 6.29 14.13
CA MET A 136 12.20 5.48 14.01
C MET A 136 13.47 6.34 14.06
N ASN A 137 13.41 7.57 13.54
CA ASN A 137 14.51 8.52 13.65
C ASN A 137 14.79 8.92 15.11
N ARG A 138 13.77 8.83 15.99
CA ARG A 138 13.92 9.03 17.45
C ARG A 138 14.51 7.83 18.22
N ARG A 139 14.63 6.63 17.65
CA ARG A 139 14.96 5.41 18.42
C ARG A 139 16.23 4.63 18.08
N LYS A 140 17.09 5.05 17.13
CA LYS A 140 18.39 4.38 16.80
C LYS A 140 18.27 2.83 16.85
N LEU A 141 17.55 2.22 15.92
CA LEU A 141 17.47 0.76 15.85
C LEU A 141 18.61 0.23 14.96
N GLU A 142 19.50 -0.58 15.56
CA GLU A 142 20.73 -1.11 14.93
C GLU A 142 20.54 -2.42 14.17
N THR A 143 19.39 -3.09 14.26
CA THR A 143 19.14 -4.32 13.50
C THR A 143 17.70 -4.42 13.03
N LEU A 144 17.55 -4.75 11.74
CA LEU A 144 16.28 -5.10 11.11
C LEU A 144 16.28 -6.59 10.83
N SER A 145 15.28 -7.30 11.35
CA SER A 145 15.01 -8.68 10.99
C SER A 145 14.26 -8.70 9.65
N ILE A 146 15.01 -8.57 8.56
CA ILE A 146 14.56 -8.85 7.20
C ILE A 146 15.17 -10.18 6.79
#